data_AF-A0A2E3Z3X4-F1
#
_entry.id   AF-A0A2E3Z3X4-F1
#
_cell.length_a   1.000
_cell.length_b   1.000
_cell.length_c   1.000
_cell.angle_alpha   90.00
_cell.angle_beta   90.00
_cell.angle_gamma   90.00
#
_symmetry.space_group_name_H-M   'P 1'
#
loop_
_entity.id
_entity.type
_entity.pdbx_description
1 polymer ?
#
loop_
_entity_poly.entity_id
_entity_poly.type
_entity_poly.pdbx_seq_one_letter_code
_entity_poly.pdbx_strand_id
1 'polypeptide(L)'
;MNALRFLVFFCLALIPINVSAQNNEALQQAARIRQIVLSQGKSPATVAHLVQLTRDLPPADAAPLYEQIANDYLAAGKHDQAAEVLHQLVDQYPDQRATQAGLLTLARLYTSSEVVQIQASKPVSTPEELATYALHLAGQARHKQTKLADDPEHTFQSAVAARRSGRLKLAQSFLSLLKHNPRMQPWHRRAQAEQWLIEARQDEEAPLTIRRCTPVERRPHLDGQLQEPCWQLETSSAPSKTTQAWFAKDEEFLYMAVHCKKMPQTQYEVDPRARTYDADLSTHDHVRIHLDLDRDYATSFELSVDHRGWTADRCWLTPGWNPRWFVISAQNATHWTLEGAIPWSELGAPPLAETAWAIAVERKVPGFDVVPVAFGLLLFE
;
A
#
# COMPACT_ATOMS: atom_id res chain seq x y z
N MET A 1 -68.09 -11.59 -31.15
CA MET A 1 -66.65 -11.46 -31.46
C MET A 1 -66.16 -10.18 -30.80
N ASN A 2 -65.67 -10.29 -29.56
CA ASN A 2 -64.25 -10.23 -29.16
C ASN A 2 -63.75 -8.77 -29.03
N ALA A 3 -63.61 -8.26 -27.80
CA ALA A 3 -62.37 -8.21 -26.99
C ALA A 3 -61.51 -6.97 -27.40
N LEU A 4 -61.00 -6.10 -26.53
CA LEU A 4 -60.31 -6.34 -25.27
C LEU A 4 -60.21 -5.01 -24.48
N ARG A 5 -60.42 -5.06 -23.16
CA ARG A 5 -60.12 -4.01 -22.17
C ARG A 5 -58.62 -4.05 -21.84
N PHE A 6 -57.96 -2.90 -21.71
CA PHE A 6 -56.68 -2.81 -21.00
C PHE A 6 -56.82 -1.90 -19.77
N LEU A 7 -56.94 -2.53 -18.62
CA LEU A 7 -56.66 -1.95 -17.30
C LEU A 7 -55.14 -1.98 -17.13
N VAL A 8 -54.49 -0.83 -16.96
CA VAL A 8 -53.11 -0.76 -16.50
C VAL A 8 -53.15 -0.60 -14.98
N PHE A 9 -52.82 -1.67 -14.27
CA PHE A 9 -52.68 -1.69 -12.82
C PHE A 9 -51.41 -0.96 -12.39
N PHE A 10 -51.57 -0.12 -11.37
CA PHE A 10 -50.52 0.46 -10.54
C PHE A 10 -49.68 -0.64 -9.86
N CYS A 11 -48.36 -0.57 -9.97
CA CYS A 11 -47.42 -1.22 -9.04
C CYS A 11 -46.33 -0.21 -8.67
N LEU A 12 -46.71 0.78 -7.86
CA LEU A 12 -45.76 1.56 -7.06
C LEU A 12 -45.36 0.66 -5.89
N ALA A 13 -44.20 0.02 -5.99
CA ALA A 13 -43.59 -0.66 -4.87
C ALA A 13 -43.27 0.38 -3.78
N LEU A 14 -44.09 0.39 -2.73
CA LEU A 14 -43.80 1.08 -1.48
C LEU A 14 -42.53 0.49 -0.89
N ILE A 15 -41.40 1.19 -1.04
CA ILE A 15 -40.24 0.95 -0.19
C ILE A 15 -40.70 1.31 1.23
N PRO A 16 -40.67 0.39 2.20
CA PRO A 16 -41.17 0.67 3.53
C PRO A 16 -40.28 1.73 4.19
N ILE A 17 -40.91 2.86 4.55
CA ILE A 17 -40.35 4.01 5.29
C ILE A 17 -39.66 3.57 6.61
N ASN A 18 -39.95 2.36 7.09
CA ASN A 18 -39.40 1.82 8.34
C ASN A 18 -37.95 1.30 8.22
N VAL A 19 -37.52 0.87 7.03
CA VAL A 19 -36.15 0.34 6.82
C VAL A 19 -35.12 1.48 6.81
N SER A 20 -35.48 2.65 6.29
CA SER A 20 -34.58 3.80 6.27
C SER A 20 -34.34 4.39 7.67
N ALA A 21 -35.34 4.34 8.56
CA ALA A 21 -35.20 4.81 9.94
C ALA A 21 -34.34 3.86 10.79
N GLN A 22 -34.59 2.55 10.72
CA GLN A 22 -33.80 1.54 11.45
C GLN A 22 -32.33 1.52 10.98
N ASN A 23 -32.09 1.63 9.68
CA ASN A 23 -30.72 1.74 9.16
C ASN A 23 -30.02 3.01 9.66
N ASN A 24 -30.75 4.11 9.87
CA ASN A 24 -30.18 5.35 10.38
C ASN A 24 -29.80 5.26 11.86
N GLU A 25 -30.61 4.58 12.69
CA GLU A 25 -30.31 4.34 14.10
C GLU A 25 -29.09 3.41 14.28
N ALA A 26 -29.02 2.32 13.51
CA ALA A 26 -27.87 1.40 13.53
C ALA A 26 -26.56 2.12 13.13
N LEU A 27 -26.60 2.95 12.09
CA LEU A 27 -25.45 3.76 11.67
C LEU A 27 -25.02 4.77 12.73
N GLN A 28 -25.98 5.45 13.39
CA GLN A 28 -25.68 6.38 14.48
C GLN A 28 -25.11 5.67 15.70
N GLN A 29 -25.62 4.48 16.04
CA GLN A 29 -25.10 3.66 17.12
C GLN A 29 -23.67 3.21 16.82
N ALA A 30 -23.39 2.72 15.60
CA ALA A 30 -22.05 2.32 15.16
C ALA A 30 -21.05 3.49 15.23
N ALA A 31 -21.46 4.69 14.78
CA ALA A 31 -20.64 5.89 14.86
C ALA A 31 -20.29 6.28 16.32
N ARG A 32 -21.25 6.16 17.24
CA ARG A 32 -21.02 6.41 18.68
C ARG A 32 -20.06 5.39 19.27
N ILE A 33 -20.23 4.10 18.97
CA ILE A 33 -19.33 3.04 19.46
C ILE A 33 -17.90 3.30 18.97
N ARG A 34 -17.73 3.61 17.68
CA ARG A 34 -16.44 3.96 17.08
C ARG A 34 -15.77 5.12 17.81
N GLN A 35 -16.51 6.21 18.08
CA GLN A 35 -15.98 7.35 18.84
C GLN A 35 -15.55 6.98 20.26
N ILE A 36 -16.37 6.21 20.99
CA ILE A 36 -16.06 5.78 22.35
C ILE A 36 -14.77 4.95 22.36
N VAL A 37 -14.68 3.95 21.49
CA VAL A 37 -13.52 3.05 21.39
C VAL A 37 -12.24 3.81 21.06
N LEU A 38 -12.29 4.72 20.08
CA LEU A 38 -11.11 5.50 19.68
C LEU A 38 -10.67 6.51 20.75
N SER A 39 -11.59 7.02 21.57
CA SER A 39 -11.28 7.96 22.66
C SER A 39 -10.51 7.33 23.83
N GLN A 40 -10.55 6.00 24.00
CA GLN A 40 -9.96 5.29 25.13
C GLN A 40 -8.44 5.04 25.02
N GLY A 41 -7.80 5.46 23.92
CA GLY A 41 -6.34 5.46 23.79
C GLY A 41 -5.71 4.05 23.71
N LYS A 42 -4.65 3.81 24.49
CA LYS A 42 -3.86 2.55 24.51
C LYS A 42 -4.39 1.49 25.50
N SER A 43 -5.61 1.63 26.02
CA SER A 43 -6.09 0.72 27.07
C SER A 43 -6.29 -0.70 26.50
N PRO A 44 -5.70 -1.76 27.11
CA PRO A 44 -5.98 -3.15 26.72
C PRO A 44 -7.44 -3.57 26.98
N ALA A 45 -8.21 -2.75 27.71
CA ALA A 45 -9.66 -2.96 27.89
C ALA A 45 -10.49 -2.63 26.63
N THR A 46 -9.86 -2.05 25.59
CA THR A 46 -10.57 -1.50 24.44
C THR A 46 -11.27 -2.56 23.59
N VAL A 47 -10.66 -3.74 23.38
CA VAL A 47 -11.31 -4.83 22.64
C VAL A 47 -12.45 -5.44 23.43
N ALA A 48 -12.25 -5.74 24.72
CA ALA A 48 -13.32 -6.26 25.58
C ALA A 48 -14.52 -5.30 25.65
N HIS A 49 -14.25 -3.99 25.69
CA HIS A 49 -15.29 -2.98 25.66
C HIS A 49 -16.01 -2.91 24.30
N LEU A 50 -15.27 -3.01 23.19
CA LEU A 50 -15.88 -3.12 21.85
C LEU A 50 -16.84 -4.31 21.79
N VAL A 51 -16.42 -5.49 22.26
CA VAL A 51 -17.27 -6.70 22.34
C VAL A 51 -18.53 -6.46 23.16
N GLN A 52 -18.41 -5.75 24.30
CA GLN A 52 -19.56 -5.42 25.13
C GLN A 52 -20.52 -4.46 24.41
N LEU A 53 -19.99 -3.42 23.75
CA LEU A 53 -20.78 -2.40 23.06
C LEU A 53 -21.48 -2.93 21.79
N THR A 54 -20.92 -3.95 21.15
CA THR A 54 -21.49 -4.55 19.94
C THR A 54 -22.36 -5.78 20.21
N ARG A 55 -22.55 -6.18 21.47
CA ARG A 55 -23.26 -7.42 21.84
C ARG A 55 -24.66 -7.51 21.24
N ASP A 56 -25.38 -6.39 21.24
CA ASP A 56 -26.79 -6.34 20.82
C ASP A 56 -26.94 -5.95 19.34
N LEU A 57 -25.83 -5.75 18.62
CA LEU A 57 -25.87 -5.43 17.19
C LEU A 57 -25.98 -6.71 16.34
N PRO A 58 -26.76 -6.70 15.26
CA PRO A 58 -26.73 -7.76 14.28
C PRO A 58 -25.32 -7.97 13.71
N PRO A 59 -24.88 -9.23 13.43
CA PRO A 59 -23.56 -9.49 12.86
C PRO A 59 -23.23 -8.72 11.58
N ALA A 60 -24.24 -8.44 10.75
CA ALA A 60 -24.10 -7.67 9.51
C ALA A 60 -23.72 -6.20 9.74
N ASP A 61 -24.06 -5.64 10.91
CA ASP A 61 -23.76 -4.26 11.30
C ASP A 61 -22.52 -4.20 12.20
N ALA A 62 -22.34 -5.20 13.07
CA ALA A 62 -21.20 -5.29 13.96
C ALA A 62 -19.89 -5.55 13.20
N ALA A 63 -19.85 -6.52 12.28
CA ALA A 63 -18.59 -6.90 11.63
C ALA A 63 -17.91 -5.76 10.83
N PRO A 64 -18.63 -4.95 10.02
CA PRO A 64 -18.04 -3.77 9.37
C PRO A 64 -17.49 -2.73 10.35
N LEU A 65 -18.07 -2.62 11.55
CA LEU A 65 -17.57 -1.69 12.59
C LEU A 65 -16.19 -2.10 13.11
N TYR A 66 -15.92 -3.40 13.29
CA TYR A 66 -14.59 -3.87 13.67
C TYR A 66 -13.56 -3.58 12.58
N GLU A 67 -13.91 -3.82 11.31
CA GLU A 67 -13.04 -3.49 10.17
C GLU A 67 -12.72 -1.99 10.13
N GLN A 68 -13.72 -1.13 10.32
CA GLN A 68 -13.53 0.33 10.37
C GLN A 68 -12.60 0.75 11.51
N ILE A 69 -12.83 0.24 12.72
CA ILE A 69 -12.00 0.55 13.89
C ILE A 69 -10.56 0.08 13.69
N ALA A 70 -10.36 -1.11 13.10
CA ALA A 70 -9.03 -1.59 12.75
C ALA A 70 -8.33 -0.63 11.76
N ASN A 71 -9.04 -0.21 10.71
CA ASN A 71 -8.50 0.75 9.73
C ASN A 71 -8.13 2.10 10.38
N ASP A 72 -8.90 2.57 11.36
CA ASP A 72 -8.56 3.79 12.10
C ASP A 72 -7.30 3.62 12.94
N TYR A 73 -7.12 2.45 13.56
CA TYR A 73 -5.89 2.15 14.27
C TYR A 73 -4.69 2.08 13.33
N LEU A 74 -4.84 1.50 12.14
CA LEU A 74 -3.79 1.51 11.11
C LEU A 74 -3.45 2.94 10.67
N ALA A 75 -4.46 3.78 10.44
CA ALA A 75 -4.29 5.19 10.12
C ALA A 75 -3.59 5.98 11.23
N ALA A 76 -3.78 5.57 12.48
CA ALA A 76 -3.10 6.14 13.64
C ALA A 76 -1.74 5.49 13.96
N GLY A 77 -1.24 4.56 13.15
CA GLY A 77 0.02 3.83 13.38
C GLY A 77 -0.02 2.85 14.56
N LYS A 78 -1.21 2.44 15.00
CA LYS A 78 -1.46 1.53 16.12
C LYS A 78 -1.66 0.09 15.62
N HIS A 79 -0.62 -0.49 15.02
CA HIS A 79 -0.72 -1.78 14.33
C HIS A 79 -1.13 -2.93 15.26
N ASP A 80 -0.64 -2.98 16.51
CA ASP A 80 -1.01 -4.02 17.47
C ASP A 80 -2.51 -3.98 17.81
N GLN A 81 -3.05 -2.78 18.05
CA GLN A 81 -4.47 -2.59 18.36
C GLN A 81 -5.34 -2.94 17.15
N ALA A 82 -4.89 -2.62 15.93
CA ALA A 82 -5.56 -3.05 14.71
C ALA A 82 -5.58 -4.58 14.60
N ALA A 83 -4.45 -5.25 14.85
CA ALA A 83 -4.35 -6.70 14.80
C ALA A 83 -5.27 -7.38 15.83
N GLU A 84 -5.33 -6.88 17.06
CA GLU A 84 -6.23 -7.39 18.10
C GLU A 84 -7.71 -7.27 17.70
N VAL A 85 -8.12 -6.12 17.18
CA VAL A 85 -9.50 -5.91 16.70
C VAL A 85 -9.84 -6.86 15.54
N LEU A 86 -8.90 -7.06 14.61
CA LEU A 86 -9.10 -7.95 13.47
C LEU A 86 -9.17 -9.42 13.89
N HIS A 87 -8.35 -9.86 14.85
CA HIS A 87 -8.49 -11.20 15.42
C HIS A 87 -9.87 -11.39 16.06
N GLN A 88 -10.34 -10.38 16.79
CA GLN A 88 -11.66 -10.44 17.39
C GLN A 88 -12.79 -10.51 16.36
N LEU A 89 -12.66 -9.79 15.23
CA LEU A 89 -13.56 -9.86 14.07
C LEU A 89 -13.60 -11.27 13.48
N VAL A 90 -12.44 -11.87 13.24
CA VAL A 90 -12.31 -13.22 12.67
C VAL A 90 -12.95 -14.27 13.57
N ASP A 91 -12.77 -14.14 14.88
CA ASP A 91 -13.29 -15.08 15.87
C ASP A 91 -14.81 -14.98 16.05
N GLN A 92 -15.35 -13.76 16.13
CA GLN A 92 -16.78 -13.56 16.39
C GLN A 92 -17.66 -13.65 15.16
N TYR A 93 -17.15 -13.24 14.00
CA TYR A 93 -17.95 -13.07 12.79
C TYR A 93 -17.35 -13.79 11.59
N PRO A 94 -17.03 -15.10 11.69
CA PRO A 94 -16.26 -15.83 10.66
C PRO A 94 -16.89 -15.84 9.26
N ASP A 95 -18.22 -15.72 9.18
CA ASP A 95 -18.97 -15.83 7.92
C ASP A 95 -19.30 -14.47 7.28
N GLN A 96 -18.88 -13.36 7.92
CA GLN A 96 -19.15 -12.01 7.41
C GLN A 96 -18.16 -11.60 6.32
N ARG A 97 -18.62 -10.73 5.40
CA ARG A 97 -17.77 -10.19 4.33
C ARG A 97 -16.58 -9.39 4.88
N ALA A 98 -16.79 -8.61 5.94
CA ALA A 98 -15.73 -7.82 6.59
C ALA A 98 -14.55 -8.69 7.07
N THR A 99 -14.83 -9.94 7.44
CA THR A 99 -13.82 -10.91 7.89
C THR A 99 -12.84 -11.30 6.78
N GLN A 100 -13.25 -11.23 5.50
CA GLN A 100 -12.35 -11.43 4.35
C GLN A 100 -11.25 -10.37 4.30
N ALA A 101 -11.67 -9.10 4.42
CA ALA A 101 -10.78 -7.95 4.43
C ALA A 101 -9.91 -7.97 5.69
N GLY A 102 -10.49 -8.35 6.84
CA GLY A 102 -9.75 -8.50 8.09
C GLY A 102 -8.63 -9.54 8.02
N LEU A 103 -8.91 -10.72 7.47
CA LEU A 103 -7.90 -11.77 7.28
C LEU A 103 -6.77 -11.33 6.33
N LEU A 104 -7.10 -10.65 5.24
CA LEU A 104 -6.12 -10.10 4.31
C LEU A 104 -5.23 -9.05 5.00
N THR A 105 -5.85 -8.18 5.79
CA THR A 105 -5.18 -7.11 6.53
C THR A 105 -4.26 -7.69 7.61
N LEU A 106 -4.70 -8.71 8.35
CA LEU A 106 -3.85 -9.45 9.28
C LEU A 106 -2.67 -10.10 8.58
N ALA A 107 -2.89 -10.78 7.46
CA ALA A 107 -1.82 -11.39 6.70
C ALA A 107 -0.76 -10.35 6.29
N ARG A 108 -1.19 -9.19 5.79
CA ARG A 108 -0.30 -8.06 5.45
C ARG A 108 0.47 -7.52 6.65
N LEU A 109 -0.21 -7.30 7.77
CA LEU A 109 0.43 -6.82 9.00
C LEU A 109 1.58 -7.72 9.45
N TYR A 110 1.40 -9.04 9.34
CA TYR A 110 2.41 -10.01 9.78
C TYR A 110 3.47 -10.33 8.72
N THR A 111 3.25 -9.96 7.46
CA THR A 111 4.18 -10.24 6.36
C THR A 111 4.75 -9.01 5.67
N SER A 112 4.46 -7.80 6.12
CA SER A 112 5.02 -6.57 5.55
C SER A 112 6.32 -6.19 6.25
N SER A 113 7.37 -5.96 5.47
CA SER A 113 8.68 -5.52 5.97
C SER A 113 8.64 -4.05 6.40
N GLU A 114 7.87 -3.24 5.67
CA GLU A 114 7.70 -1.81 5.88
C GLU A 114 6.97 -1.56 7.20
N VAL A 115 5.86 -2.27 7.43
CA VAL A 115 5.10 -2.15 8.67
C VAL A 115 5.95 -2.58 9.87
N VAL A 116 6.63 -3.73 9.78
CA VAL A 116 7.55 -4.19 10.84
C VAL A 116 8.69 -3.21 11.08
N GLN A 117 9.12 -2.48 10.04
CA GLN A 117 10.17 -1.49 10.17
C GLN A 117 9.70 -0.28 11.01
N ILE A 118 8.50 0.24 10.74
CA ILE A 118 7.98 1.44 11.42
C ILE A 118 7.27 1.19 12.74
N GLN A 119 7.01 -0.07 13.08
CA GLN A 119 6.42 -0.43 14.37
C GLN A 119 7.29 0.07 15.54
N ALA A 120 6.66 0.84 16.43
CA ALA A 120 7.32 1.40 17.60
C ALA A 120 7.89 0.31 18.54
N SER A 121 7.18 -0.80 18.66
CA SER A 121 7.64 -2.00 19.34
C SER A 121 8.02 -3.02 18.29
N LYS A 122 9.28 -3.48 18.29
CA LYS A 122 9.62 -4.62 17.44
C LYS A 122 8.83 -5.85 17.90
N PRO A 123 8.28 -6.65 16.97
CA PRO A 123 7.51 -7.82 17.34
C PRO A 123 8.39 -8.79 18.15
N VAL A 124 7.77 -9.45 19.13
CA VAL A 124 8.43 -10.49 19.94
C VAL A 124 8.79 -11.71 19.09
N SER A 125 7.93 -12.02 18.11
CA SER A 125 8.12 -13.10 17.15
C SER A 125 9.05 -12.68 16.02
N THR A 126 9.81 -13.64 15.51
CA THR A 126 10.65 -13.44 14.33
C THR A 126 9.79 -13.20 13.07
N PRO A 127 10.35 -12.55 12.03
CA PRO A 127 9.63 -12.38 10.76
C PRO A 127 9.18 -13.69 10.13
N GLU A 128 9.92 -14.79 10.31
CA GLU A 128 9.58 -16.11 9.78
C GLU A 128 8.40 -16.76 10.53
N GLU A 129 8.35 -16.59 11.85
CA GLU A 129 7.23 -17.04 12.70
C GLU A 129 5.94 -16.28 12.37
N LEU A 130 6.04 -14.95 12.24
CA LEU A 130 4.91 -14.11 11.83
C LEU A 130 4.40 -14.50 10.43
N ALA A 131 5.30 -14.76 9.49
CA ALA A 131 4.93 -15.23 8.16
C ALA A 131 4.28 -16.62 8.18
N THR A 132 4.75 -17.53 9.03
CA THR A 132 4.09 -18.83 9.25
C THR A 132 2.68 -18.66 9.81
N TYR A 133 2.51 -17.75 10.76
CA TYR A 133 1.20 -17.45 11.32
C TYR A 133 0.26 -16.81 10.28
N ALA A 134 0.75 -15.86 9.49
CA ALA A 134 0.01 -15.27 8.38
C ALA A 134 -0.46 -16.32 7.36
N LEU A 135 0.42 -17.26 7.01
CA LEU A 135 0.08 -18.37 6.12
C LEU A 135 -1.00 -19.27 6.73
N HIS A 136 -0.96 -19.51 8.04
CA HIS A 136 -2.01 -20.24 8.75
C HIS A 136 -3.35 -19.50 8.67
N LEU A 137 -3.38 -18.20 8.94
CA LEU A 137 -4.58 -17.36 8.84
C LEU A 137 -5.15 -17.36 7.41
N ALA A 138 -4.30 -17.21 6.39
CA ALA A 138 -4.71 -17.29 4.99
C ALA A 138 -5.30 -18.67 4.63
N GLY A 139 -4.72 -19.75 5.19
CA GLY A 139 -5.27 -21.10 5.06
C GLY A 139 -6.66 -21.25 5.69
N GLN A 140 -6.85 -20.74 6.90
CA GLN A 140 -8.16 -20.72 7.57
C GLN A 140 -9.19 -19.93 6.76
N ALA A 141 -8.81 -18.76 6.26
CA ALA A 141 -9.64 -17.90 5.43
C ALA A 141 -10.17 -18.66 4.21
N ARG A 142 -9.27 -19.30 3.45
CA ARG A 142 -9.62 -20.05 2.24
C ARG A 142 -10.46 -21.30 2.53
N HIS A 143 -10.26 -21.95 3.67
CA HIS A 143 -11.08 -23.10 4.05
C HIS A 143 -12.50 -22.70 4.41
N LYS A 144 -12.68 -21.65 5.23
CA LYS A 144 -13.99 -21.13 5.61
C LYS A 144 -14.72 -20.50 4.43
N GLN A 145 -13.99 -19.93 3.48
CA GLN A 145 -14.56 -19.18 2.36
C GLN A 145 -13.83 -19.50 1.06
N THR A 146 -14.32 -20.53 0.36
CA THR A 146 -13.69 -21.07 -0.85
C THR A 146 -13.48 -20.04 -1.95
N LYS A 147 -14.35 -19.02 -2.05
CA LYS A 147 -14.22 -17.92 -3.03
C LYS A 147 -12.92 -17.10 -2.86
N LEU A 148 -12.32 -17.08 -1.66
CA LEU A 148 -11.04 -16.40 -1.45
C LEU A 148 -9.87 -17.08 -2.18
N ALA A 149 -10.02 -18.35 -2.58
CA ALA A 149 -9.02 -19.01 -3.42
C ALA A 149 -8.99 -18.44 -4.86
N ASP A 150 -10.09 -17.82 -5.30
CA ASP A 150 -10.18 -17.16 -6.61
C ASP A 150 -9.84 -15.67 -6.53
N ASP A 151 -9.71 -15.13 -5.31
CA ASP A 151 -9.30 -13.76 -5.08
C ASP A 151 -7.78 -13.63 -5.30
N PRO A 152 -7.34 -12.81 -6.27
CA PRO A 152 -5.94 -12.74 -6.64
C PRO A 152 -5.09 -12.05 -5.57
N GLU A 153 -5.66 -11.15 -4.78
CA GLU A 153 -4.97 -10.40 -3.74
C GLU A 153 -4.68 -11.32 -2.53
N HIS A 154 -5.66 -12.11 -2.10
CA HIS A 154 -5.48 -13.17 -1.10
C HIS A 154 -4.50 -14.25 -1.56
N THR A 155 -4.61 -14.67 -2.81
CA THR A 155 -3.70 -15.68 -3.38
C THR A 155 -2.26 -15.18 -3.42
N PHE A 156 -2.06 -13.93 -3.82
CA PHE A 156 -0.73 -13.32 -3.84
C PHE A 156 -0.16 -13.14 -2.43
N GLN A 157 -0.97 -12.67 -1.48
CA GLN A 157 -0.55 -12.53 -0.08
C GLN A 157 -0.16 -13.88 0.53
N SER A 158 -0.88 -14.96 0.18
CA SER A 158 -0.52 -16.32 0.60
C SER A 158 0.85 -16.75 0.05
N ALA A 159 1.19 -16.33 -1.17
CA ALA A 159 2.50 -16.56 -1.76
C ALA A 159 3.62 -15.79 -1.04
N VAL A 160 3.37 -14.53 -0.68
CA VAL A 160 4.29 -13.71 0.12
C VAL A 160 4.54 -14.36 1.48
N ALA A 161 3.49 -14.74 2.21
CA ALA A 161 3.58 -15.41 3.50
C ALA A 161 4.39 -16.73 3.39
N ALA A 162 4.10 -17.55 2.38
CA ALA A 162 4.84 -18.79 2.14
C ALA A 162 6.32 -18.54 1.80
N ARG A 163 6.65 -17.53 0.99
CA ARG A 163 8.04 -17.18 0.66
C ARG A 163 8.79 -16.69 1.90
N ARG A 164 8.19 -15.79 2.67
CA ARG A 164 8.77 -15.25 3.91
C ARG A 164 8.93 -16.30 5.01
N SER A 165 8.12 -17.36 4.98
CA SER A 165 8.26 -18.52 5.87
C SER A 165 9.20 -19.61 5.32
N GLY A 166 10.02 -19.32 4.30
CA GLY A 166 10.94 -20.29 3.67
C GLY A 166 10.29 -21.38 2.81
N ARG A 167 8.97 -21.36 2.58
CA ARG A 167 8.20 -22.39 1.84
C ARG A 167 8.11 -22.03 0.34
N LEU A 168 9.24 -21.93 -0.34
CA LEU A 168 9.33 -21.44 -1.72
C LEU A 168 8.45 -22.21 -2.73
N LYS A 169 8.43 -23.55 -2.67
CA LYS A 169 7.60 -24.38 -3.55
C LYS A 169 6.10 -24.10 -3.38
N LEU A 170 5.67 -23.87 -2.14
CA LEU A 170 4.28 -23.52 -1.83
C LEU A 170 3.94 -22.13 -2.38
N ALA A 171 4.85 -21.16 -2.22
CA ALA A 171 4.68 -19.83 -2.80
C ALA A 171 4.49 -19.88 -4.33
N GLN A 172 5.34 -20.63 -5.04
CA GLN A 172 5.22 -20.83 -6.48
C GLN A 172 3.89 -21.48 -6.88
N SER A 173 3.36 -22.40 -6.07
CA SER A 173 2.08 -23.05 -6.35
C SER A 173 0.90 -22.06 -6.34
N PHE A 174 0.91 -21.07 -5.42
CA PHE A 174 -0.09 -20.01 -5.39
C PHE A 174 0.02 -19.09 -6.62
N LEU A 175 1.25 -18.67 -6.95
CA LEU A 175 1.49 -17.78 -8.09
C LEU A 175 1.18 -18.44 -9.44
N SER A 176 1.28 -19.76 -9.55
CA SER A 176 1.02 -20.48 -10.80
C SER A 176 -0.38 -20.19 -11.37
N LEU A 177 -1.40 -20.08 -10.53
CA LEU A 177 -2.77 -19.77 -10.98
C LEU A 177 -2.86 -18.36 -11.59
N LEU A 178 -2.25 -17.37 -10.95
CA LEU A 178 -2.23 -15.99 -11.40
C LEU A 178 -1.38 -15.81 -12.67
N LYS A 179 -0.22 -16.47 -12.70
CA LYS A 179 0.74 -16.44 -13.81
C LYS A 179 0.14 -16.89 -15.14
N HIS A 180 -0.81 -17.82 -15.13
CA HIS A 180 -1.44 -18.32 -16.36
C HIS A 180 -2.81 -17.70 -16.67
N ASN A 181 -3.25 -16.70 -15.89
CA ASN A 181 -4.56 -16.07 -16.07
C ASN A 181 -4.44 -14.58 -16.45
N PRO A 182 -4.38 -14.24 -17.76
CA PRO A 182 -4.18 -12.86 -18.22
C PRO A 182 -5.33 -11.92 -17.90
N ARG A 183 -6.50 -12.44 -17.47
CA ARG A 183 -7.65 -11.62 -17.04
C ARG A 183 -7.45 -11.04 -15.64
N MET A 184 -6.54 -11.60 -14.84
CA MET A 184 -6.28 -11.18 -13.46
C MET A 184 -5.23 -10.07 -13.40
N GLN A 185 -5.35 -9.02 -14.20
CA GLN A 185 -4.46 -7.86 -14.09
C GLN A 185 -4.76 -7.06 -12.82
N PRO A 186 -3.74 -6.46 -12.16
CA PRO A 186 -2.31 -6.49 -12.49
C PRO A 186 -1.57 -7.75 -11.98
N TRP A 187 -2.23 -8.61 -11.21
CA TRP A 187 -1.64 -9.77 -10.52
C TRP A 187 -1.00 -10.80 -11.44
N HIS A 188 -1.52 -10.96 -12.66
CA HIS A 188 -0.93 -11.80 -13.69
C HIS A 188 0.53 -11.42 -13.97
N ARG A 189 0.80 -10.14 -14.24
CA ARG A 189 2.17 -9.67 -14.52
C ARG A 189 3.07 -9.72 -13.29
N ARG A 190 2.53 -9.42 -12.10
CA ARG A 190 3.27 -9.56 -10.83
C ARG A 190 3.70 -11.01 -10.59
N ALA A 191 2.82 -11.98 -10.83
CA ALA A 191 3.15 -13.40 -10.70
C ALA A 191 4.18 -13.87 -11.75
N GLN A 192 4.12 -13.34 -12.97
CA GLN A 192 5.17 -13.56 -13.98
C GLN A 192 6.51 -12.98 -13.54
N ALA A 193 6.52 -11.77 -12.97
CA ALA A 193 7.74 -11.12 -12.49
C ALA A 193 8.41 -11.89 -11.34
N GLU A 194 7.64 -12.40 -10.38
CA GLU A 194 8.20 -13.25 -9.32
C GLU A 194 8.82 -14.55 -9.87
N GLN A 195 8.23 -15.14 -10.91
CA GLN A 195 8.86 -16.30 -11.58
C GLN A 195 10.15 -15.89 -12.31
N TRP A 196 10.12 -14.78 -13.04
CA TRP A 196 11.27 -14.27 -13.79
C TRP A 196 12.47 -13.99 -12.86
N LEU A 197 12.22 -13.42 -11.68
CA LEU A 197 13.25 -13.19 -10.66
C LEU A 197 13.88 -14.50 -10.13
N ILE A 198 13.11 -15.58 -10.02
CA ILE A 198 13.63 -16.89 -9.56
C ILE A 198 14.47 -17.56 -10.65
N GLU A 199 14.08 -17.42 -11.90
CA GLU A 199 14.72 -18.09 -13.02
C GLU A 199 15.94 -17.33 -13.55
N ALA A 200 16.19 -16.11 -13.07
CA ALA A 200 17.34 -15.26 -13.43
C ALA A 200 17.58 -15.16 -14.94
N ARG A 201 16.50 -15.16 -15.75
CA ARG A 201 16.59 -15.19 -17.21
C ARG A 201 16.97 -13.83 -17.77
N GLN A 202 18.28 -13.61 -17.90
CA GLN A 202 18.85 -12.39 -18.49
C GLN A 202 18.42 -12.18 -19.96
N ASP A 203 18.04 -13.24 -20.66
CA ASP A 203 17.67 -13.21 -22.08
C ASP A 203 16.17 -12.97 -22.35
N GLU A 204 15.32 -13.00 -21.32
CA GLU A 204 13.87 -12.78 -21.46
C GLU A 204 13.47 -11.36 -21.01
N GLU A 205 12.56 -10.75 -21.77
CA GLU A 205 12.00 -9.45 -21.43
C GLU A 205 11.27 -9.52 -20.07
N ALA A 206 11.62 -8.61 -19.16
CA ALA A 206 11.02 -8.57 -17.84
C ALA A 206 9.51 -8.25 -17.93
N PRO A 207 8.63 -9.00 -17.22
CA PRO A 207 7.17 -8.79 -17.27
C PRO A 207 6.72 -7.43 -16.73
N LEU A 208 7.55 -6.83 -15.88
CA LEU A 208 7.38 -5.51 -15.28
C LEU A 208 8.54 -4.60 -15.67
N THR A 209 8.26 -3.30 -15.66
CA THR A 209 9.27 -2.27 -15.91
C THR A 209 10.44 -2.37 -14.93
N ILE A 210 11.67 -2.43 -15.43
CA ILE A 210 12.89 -2.49 -14.62
C ILE A 210 13.48 -1.10 -14.43
N ARG A 211 13.82 -0.78 -13.18
CA ARG A 211 14.74 0.28 -12.77
C ARG A 211 15.95 -0.35 -12.10
N ARG A 212 17.11 0.27 -12.25
CA ARG A 212 18.35 -0.16 -11.61
C ARG A 212 18.73 0.81 -10.50
N CYS A 213 19.18 0.28 -9.39
CA CYS A 213 19.78 1.00 -8.28
C CYS A 213 21.29 0.76 -8.31
N THR A 214 22.01 1.69 -8.93
CA THR A 214 23.45 1.52 -9.20
C THR A 214 24.28 1.87 -7.96
N PRO A 215 25.28 1.06 -7.58
CA PRO A 215 26.21 1.41 -6.51
C PRO A 215 27.06 2.63 -6.91
N VAL A 216 27.31 3.51 -5.96
CA VAL A 216 28.18 4.68 -6.15
C VAL A 216 29.39 4.61 -5.22
N GLU A 217 30.58 4.88 -5.78
CA GLU A 217 31.82 4.93 -5.00
C GLU A 217 31.93 6.22 -4.16
N ARG A 218 31.24 7.28 -4.59
CA ARG A 218 31.23 8.59 -3.92
C ARG A 218 29.81 9.07 -3.76
N ARG A 219 29.51 9.62 -2.58
CA ARG A 219 28.19 10.20 -2.27
C ARG A 219 27.83 11.28 -3.29
N PRO A 220 26.67 11.20 -3.94
CA PRO A 220 26.15 12.26 -4.79
C PRO A 220 26.03 13.57 -4.00
N HIS A 221 26.37 14.69 -4.63
CA HIS A 221 26.16 15.99 -4.03
C HIS A 221 24.74 16.47 -4.34
N LEU A 222 23.85 16.44 -3.35
CA LEU A 222 22.46 16.85 -3.58
C LEU A 222 22.38 18.38 -3.71
N ASP A 223 22.19 18.87 -4.93
CA ASP A 223 22.12 20.30 -5.26
C ASP A 223 20.96 20.65 -6.23
N GLY A 224 20.24 19.64 -6.70
CA GLY A 224 19.11 19.73 -7.63
C GLY A 224 19.51 19.86 -9.10
N GLN A 225 20.81 19.85 -9.44
CA GLN A 225 21.29 20.01 -10.81
C GLN A 225 21.44 18.69 -11.56
N LEU A 226 21.45 17.56 -10.85
CA LEU A 226 21.56 16.20 -11.39
C LEU A 226 22.84 15.96 -12.20
N GLN A 227 23.98 16.52 -11.81
CA GLN A 227 25.22 16.46 -12.61
C GLN A 227 26.06 15.21 -12.34
N GLU A 228 25.76 14.50 -11.26
CA GLU A 228 26.50 13.34 -10.81
C GLU A 228 26.40 12.19 -11.82
N PRO A 229 27.48 11.41 -12.02
CA PRO A 229 27.50 10.33 -13.01
C PRO A 229 26.34 9.32 -12.88
N CYS A 230 25.88 9.03 -11.66
CA CYS A 230 24.76 8.12 -11.42
C CYS A 230 23.41 8.64 -11.98
N TRP A 231 23.27 9.94 -12.18
CA TRP A 231 22.07 10.58 -12.75
C TRP A 231 22.12 10.74 -14.27
N GLN A 232 23.28 10.51 -14.87
CA GLN A 232 23.49 10.61 -16.31
C GLN A 232 23.33 9.25 -17.02
N LEU A 233 23.09 8.18 -16.28
CA LEU A 233 22.83 6.85 -16.83
C LEU A 233 21.50 6.85 -17.59
N GLU A 234 21.48 6.19 -18.74
CA GLU A 234 20.25 6.03 -19.52
C GLU A 234 19.21 5.24 -18.72
N THR A 235 18.06 5.86 -18.48
CA THR A 235 16.92 5.13 -17.90
C THR A 235 16.26 4.33 -19.02
N SER A 236 16.38 3.01 -19.00
CA SER A 236 15.67 2.13 -19.95
C SER A 236 14.14 2.20 -19.83
N SER A 237 13.62 2.90 -18.82
CA SER A 237 12.20 3.01 -18.52
C SER A 237 11.82 4.31 -17.77
N ALA A 238 11.84 5.45 -18.47
CA ALA A 238 11.31 6.69 -17.88
C ALA A 238 9.85 6.47 -17.41
N PRO A 239 9.45 6.88 -16.19
CA PRO A 239 8.07 6.78 -15.71
C PRO A 239 7.04 7.32 -16.72
N SER A 240 7.41 8.38 -17.44
CA SER A 240 6.67 8.89 -18.59
C SER A 240 7.58 9.73 -19.49
N LYS A 241 7.05 10.24 -20.62
CA LYS A 241 7.77 11.22 -21.46
C LYS A 241 8.07 12.55 -20.74
N THR A 242 7.42 12.83 -19.60
CA THR A 242 7.53 14.09 -18.86
C THR A 242 8.20 13.92 -17.50
N THR A 243 8.56 12.70 -17.11
CA THR A 243 9.11 12.38 -15.79
C THR A 243 10.15 11.28 -15.93
N GLN A 244 11.36 11.53 -15.45
CA GLN A 244 12.47 10.58 -15.36
C GLN A 244 12.86 10.38 -13.89
N ALA A 245 13.30 9.17 -13.53
CA ALA A 245 13.71 8.87 -12.17
C ALA A 245 14.90 7.90 -12.15
N TRP A 246 15.84 8.18 -11.27
CA TRP A 246 17.08 7.41 -11.05
C TRP A 246 17.21 7.01 -9.58
N PHE A 247 17.92 5.91 -9.36
CA PHE A 247 18.18 5.35 -8.04
C PHE A 247 19.64 4.93 -7.96
N ALA A 248 20.27 5.22 -6.83
CA ALA A 248 21.64 4.84 -6.57
C ALA A 248 21.81 4.48 -5.09
N LYS A 249 22.89 3.78 -4.74
CA LYS A 249 23.16 3.40 -3.35
C LYS A 249 24.61 3.47 -2.95
N ASP A 250 24.84 3.74 -1.68
CA ASP A 250 26.08 3.38 -0.98
C ASP A 250 25.75 2.52 0.26
N GLU A 251 26.72 2.34 1.15
CA GLU A 251 26.57 1.56 2.38
C GLU A 251 25.62 2.20 3.42
N GLU A 252 25.31 3.51 3.31
CA GLU A 252 24.53 4.25 4.30
C GLU A 252 23.16 4.73 3.76
N PHE A 253 23.05 5.01 2.47
CA PHE A 253 21.89 5.66 1.87
C PHE A 253 21.40 4.97 0.59
N LEU A 254 20.07 4.99 0.44
CA LEU A 254 19.42 4.98 -0.86
C LEU A 254 19.30 6.41 -1.36
N TYR A 255 19.85 6.68 -2.54
CA TYR A 255 19.74 7.94 -3.25
C TYR A 255 18.68 7.84 -4.34
N MET A 256 17.93 8.91 -4.55
CA MET A 256 16.93 9.02 -5.60
C MET A 256 16.96 10.39 -6.25
N ALA A 257 16.75 10.42 -7.55
CA ALA A 257 16.62 11.66 -8.31
C ALA A 257 15.40 11.60 -9.22
N VAL A 258 14.72 12.72 -9.39
CA VAL A 258 13.58 12.86 -10.31
C VAL A 258 13.73 14.13 -11.12
N HIS A 259 13.42 14.05 -12.42
CA HIS A 259 13.39 15.16 -13.34
C HIS A 259 12.01 15.25 -13.99
N CYS A 260 11.33 16.37 -13.79
CA CYS A 260 9.95 16.58 -14.18
C CYS A 260 9.79 17.79 -15.10
N LYS A 261 9.24 17.58 -16.29
CA LYS A 261 8.85 18.67 -17.19
C LYS A 261 7.66 19.42 -16.59
N LYS A 262 7.75 20.75 -16.45
CA LYS A 262 6.66 21.59 -15.97
C LYS A 262 5.45 21.49 -16.89
N MET A 263 4.27 21.38 -16.28
CA MET A 263 3.01 21.28 -17.00
C MET A 263 2.40 22.67 -17.21
N PRO A 264 1.79 22.93 -18.38
CA PRO A 264 1.02 24.15 -18.59
C PRO A 264 -0.07 24.29 -17.53
N GLN A 265 -0.44 25.53 -17.19
CA GLN A 265 -1.54 25.87 -16.26
C GLN A 265 -1.31 25.41 -14.80
N THR A 266 -0.15 24.85 -14.48
CA THR A 266 0.29 24.60 -13.10
C THR A 266 1.19 25.74 -12.64
N GLN A 267 0.99 26.22 -11.42
CA GLN A 267 1.84 27.24 -10.80
C GLN A 267 3.04 26.57 -10.12
N TYR A 268 4.24 27.12 -10.37
CA TYR A 268 5.50 26.62 -9.84
C TYR A 268 6.20 27.68 -8.99
N GLU A 269 5.50 28.15 -7.97
CA GLU A 269 6.00 29.18 -7.07
C GLU A 269 7.12 28.64 -6.18
N VAL A 270 8.06 29.52 -5.83
CA VAL A 270 9.09 29.20 -4.82
C VAL A 270 8.50 29.54 -3.46
N ASP A 271 8.53 28.58 -2.54
CA ASP A 271 8.14 28.80 -1.16
C ASP A 271 9.40 28.87 -0.29
N PRO A 272 9.74 30.04 0.29
CA PRO A 272 10.97 30.21 1.08
C PRO A 272 10.83 29.69 2.51
N ARG A 273 9.65 29.22 2.93
CA ARG A 273 9.43 28.73 4.29
C ARG A 273 10.25 27.45 4.52
N ALA A 274 10.66 27.27 5.77
CA ALA A 274 11.25 26.01 6.20
C ALA A 274 10.21 24.89 6.03
N ARG A 275 10.66 23.76 5.48
CA ARG A 275 9.80 22.60 5.28
C ARG A 275 9.31 22.05 6.61
N THR A 276 8.08 21.56 6.60
CA THR A 276 7.50 20.76 7.67
C THR A 276 7.20 19.37 7.13
N TYR A 277 7.10 18.40 8.04
CA TYR A 277 6.54 17.09 7.74
C TYR A 277 5.05 17.18 7.40
N ASP A 278 4.55 16.17 6.68
CA ASP A 278 3.13 15.96 6.36
C ASP A 278 2.43 17.16 5.72
N ALA A 279 3.12 17.80 4.78
CA ALA A 279 2.58 18.89 4.00
C ALA A 279 1.34 18.48 3.17
N ASP A 280 0.40 19.41 2.98
CA ASP A 280 -0.65 19.21 1.98
C ASP A 280 -0.08 19.44 0.57
N LEU A 281 0.12 18.33 -0.15
CA LEU A 281 0.63 18.33 -1.52
C LEU A 281 -0.50 18.32 -2.57
N SER A 282 -1.77 18.24 -2.16
CA SER A 282 -2.90 17.96 -3.06
C SER A 282 -3.09 19.02 -4.15
N THR A 283 -2.73 20.27 -3.86
CA THR A 283 -2.81 21.41 -4.77
C THR A 283 -1.51 21.68 -5.53
N HIS A 284 -0.51 20.81 -5.40
CA HIS A 284 0.82 21.00 -5.99
C HIS A 284 1.21 19.81 -6.88
N ASP A 285 1.99 20.09 -7.92
CA ASP A 285 2.64 19.04 -8.72
C ASP A 285 3.66 18.31 -7.86
N HIS A 286 3.45 17.01 -7.68
CA HIS A 286 4.25 16.19 -6.78
C HIS A 286 4.47 14.79 -7.31
N VAL A 287 5.57 14.20 -6.86
CA VAL A 287 5.95 12.82 -7.15
C VAL A 287 5.76 11.97 -5.91
N ARG A 288 5.37 10.71 -6.11
CA ARG A 288 5.24 9.70 -5.05
C ARG A 288 6.05 8.49 -5.45
N ILE A 289 7.05 8.17 -4.63
CA ILE A 289 7.93 7.02 -4.83
C ILE A 289 7.51 5.95 -3.82
N HIS A 290 6.99 4.84 -4.33
CA HIS A 290 6.59 3.68 -3.54
C HIS A 290 7.72 2.66 -3.52
N LEU A 291 8.21 2.31 -2.34
CA LEU A 291 9.21 1.26 -2.12
C LEU A 291 8.56 0.10 -1.37
N ASP A 292 8.39 -1.02 -2.07
CA ASP A 292 7.87 -2.28 -1.54
C ASP A 292 9.04 -3.29 -1.49
N LEU A 293 9.58 -3.45 -0.29
CA LEU A 293 10.77 -4.18 0.06
C LEU A 293 10.61 -5.68 -0.18
N ASP A 294 9.43 -6.21 0.13
CA ASP A 294 9.17 -7.64 0.06
C ASP A 294 8.34 -8.06 -1.14
N ARG A 295 7.88 -7.14 -1.98
CA ARG A 295 7.10 -7.39 -3.19
C ARG A 295 5.77 -8.06 -2.88
N ASP A 296 5.06 -7.55 -1.88
CA ASP A 296 3.66 -7.93 -1.63
C ASP A 296 2.66 -7.14 -2.50
N TYR A 297 3.12 -6.05 -3.12
CA TYR A 297 2.40 -5.10 -3.96
C TYR A 297 1.16 -4.49 -3.29
N ALA A 298 1.17 -4.45 -1.97
CA ALA A 298 0.08 -4.01 -1.12
C ALA A 298 0.53 -3.00 -0.06
N THR A 299 1.70 -3.23 0.53
CA THR A 299 2.35 -2.34 1.48
C THR A 299 3.60 -1.74 0.84
N SER A 300 3.90 -0.49 1.20
CA SER A 300 5.09 0.21 0.70
C SER A 300 5.38 1.41 1.59
N PHE A 301 6.64 1.82 1.63
CA PHE A 301 6.99 3.20 1.96
C PHE A 301 6.61 4.09 0.79
N GLU A 302 5.91 5.18 1.04
CA GLU A 302 5.61 6.22 0.05
C GLU A 302 6.32 7.49 0.49
N LEU A 303 7.33 7.86 -0.31
CA LEU A 303 8.06 9.11 -0.19
C LEU A 303 7.47 10.10 -1.18
N SER A 304 6.84 11.15 -0.67
CA SER A 304 6.14 12.13 -1.50
C SER A 304 6.82 13.48 -1.42
N VAL A 305 7.11 14.07 -2.58
CA VAL A 305 7.71 15.41 -2.65
C VAL A 305 7.09 16.23 -3.76
N ASP A 306 6.71 17.47 -3.46
CA ASP A 306 6.26 18.42 -4.46
C ASP A 306 7.40 19.22 -5.11
N HIS A 307 7.07 20.00 -6.13
CA HIS A 307 8.02 20.87 -6.83
C HIS A 307 8.68 21.96 -5.96
N ARG A 308 8.22 22.17 -4.73
CA ARG A 308 8.82 23.10 -3.75
C ARG A 308 9.80 22.37 -2.83
N GLY A 309 9.85 21.03 -2.90
CA GLY A 309 10.61 20.17 -2.02
C GLY A 309 9.90 19.81 -0.72
N TRP A 310 8.60 20.13 -0.55
CA TRP A 310 7.82 19.81 0.64
C TRP A 310 7.41 18.33 0.64
N THR A 311 7.43 17.69 1.81
CA THR A 311 7.26 16.24 1.92
C THR A 311 5.99 15.82 2.64
N ALA A 312 5.45 14.65 2.28
CA ALA A 312 4.31 14.01 2.92
C ALA A 312 4.46 12.50 2.85
N ASP A 313 5.22 11.94 3.79
CA ASP A 313 5.71 10.57 3.74
C ASP A 313 4.80 9.65 4.54
N ARG A 314 4.52 8.46 4.00
CA ARG A 314 3.67 7.46 4.67
C ARG A 314 4.25 6.07 4.52
N CYS A 315 3.85 5.18 5.40
CA CYS A 315 4.10 3.75 5.26
C CYS A 315 2.75 3.05 5.27
N TRP A 316 2.38 2.45 4.13
CA TRP A 316 1.07 1.85 3.92
C TRP A 316 -0.08 2.81 4.32
N LEU A 317 -0.94 2.42 5.27
CA LEU A 317 -2.04 3.23 5.76
C LEU A 317 -1.65 4.24 6.84
N THR A 318 -0.37 4.36 7.23
CA THR A 318 0.09 5.21 8.34
C THR A 318 0.75 6.50 7.81
N PRO A 319 0.03 7.65 7.74
CA PRO A 319 0.51 8.94 7.23
C PRO A 319 1.37 9.73 8.23
N GLY A 320 2.30 9.09 8.92
CA GLY A 320 3.10 9.77 9.96
C GLY A 320 4.43 9.07 10.28
N TRP A 321 4.94 8.29 9.34
CA TRP A 321 6.25 7.64 9.48
C TRP A 321 7.38 8.68 9.57
N ASN A 322 7.30 9.75 8.78
CA ASN A 322 8.19 10.92 8.85
C ASN A 322 9.69 10.57 8.96
N PRO A 323 10.26 9.90 7.95
CA PRO A 323 11.65 9.47 7.99
C PRO A 323 12.60 10.67 8.09
N ARG A 324 13.80 10.42 8.59
CA ARG A 324 14.90 11.38 8.48
C ARG A 324 15.61 11.16 7.16
N TRP A 325 15.32 12.02 6.19
CA TRP A 325 15.95 11.98 4.89
C TRP A 325 16.28 13.37 4.36
N PHE A 326 17.30 13.44 3.52
CA PHE A 326 17.74 14.67 2.88
C PHE A 326 16.98 14.82 1.57
N VAL A 327 16.44 16.01 1.33
CA VAL A 327 15.69 16.31 0.12
C VAL A 327 16.11 17.69 -0.37
N ILE A 328 16.42 17.80 -1.66
CA ILE A 328 16.69 19.06 -2.37
C ILE A 328 15.77 19.11 -3.59
N SER A 329 15.15 20.26 -3.81
CA SER A 329 14.42 20.53 -5.04
C SER A 329 14.97 21.80 -5.69
N ALA A 330 15.15 21.74 -7.00
CA ALA A 330 15.49 22.88 -7.81
C ALA A 330 14.52 22.99 -8.99
N GLN A 331 14.49 24.16 -9.62
CA GLN A 331 13.64 24.37 -10.78
C GLN A 331 14.20 25.44 -11.70
N ASN A 332 13.88 25.30 -12.98
CA ASN A 332 14.18 26.28 -14.02
C ASN A 332 12.89 26.64 -14.78
N ALA A 333 13.03 27.29 -15.94
CA ALA A 333 11.88 27.73 -16.74
C ALA A 333 11.00 26.57 -17.24
N THR A 334 11.55 25.38 -17.47
CA THR A 334 10.88 24.27 -18.16
C THR A 334 10.74 23.01 -17.32
N HIS A 335 11.53 22.84 -16.27
CA HIS A 335 11.58 21.64 -15.46
C HIS A 335 11.72 21.98 -13.97
N TRP A 336 11.38 21.01 -13.14
CA TRP A 336 11.77 20.95 -11.75
C TRP A 336 12.41 19.59 -11.47
N THR A 337 13.29 19.55 -10.49
CA THR A 337 14.10 18.39 -10.11
C THR A 337 13.96 18.13 -8.62
N LEU A 338 14.22 16.87 -8.28
CA LEU A 338 14.29 16.36 -6.92
C LEU A 338 15.57 15.54 -6.80
N GLU A 339 16.31 15.74 -5.71
CA GLU A 339 17.32 14.82 -5.23
C GLU A 339 17.03 14.47 -3.78
N GLY A 340 17.15 13.20 -3.43
CA GLY A 340 16.89 12.70 -2.09
C GLY A 340 17.90 11.65 -1.67
N ALA A 341 18.20 11.61 -0.37
CA ALA A 341 18.97 10.54 0.26
C ALA A 341 18.27 10.10 1.54
N ILE A 342 17.82 8.85 1.57
CA ILE A 342 17.21 8.23 2.74
C ILE A 342 18.16 7.19 3.34
N PRO A 343 18.50 7.28 4.64
CA PRO A 343 19.34 6.29 5.29
C PRO A 343 18.70 4.91 5.27
N TRP A 344 19.50 3.85 5.12
CA TRP A 344 18.99 2.48 5.23
C TRP A 344 18.27 2.24 6.55
N SER A 345 18.73 2.84 7.65
CA SER A 345 18.10 2.72 8.97
C SER A 345 16.63 3.16 9.03
N GLU A 346 16.16 3.99 8.09
CA GLU A 346 14.75 4.37 7.95
C GLU A 346 13.95 3.28 7.23
N LEU A 347 14.57 2.59 6.26
CA LEU A 347 13.97 1.57 5.39
C LEU A 347 14.19 0.13 5.89
N GLY A 348 15.07 -0.09 6.86
CA GLY A 348 15.50 -1.39 7.35
C GLY A 348 17.00 -1.62 7.15
N ALA A 349 17.35 -2.63 6.37
CA ALA A 349 18.74 -2.96 6.02
C ALA A 349 18.97 -2.74 4.52
N PRO A 350 20.21 -2.40 4.11
CA PRO A 350 20.55 -2.35 2.69
C PRO A 350 20.27 -3.70 2.02
N PRO A 351 19.65 -3.71 0.83
CA PRO A 351 19.40 -4.93 0.10
C PRO A 351 20.72 -5.51 -0.44
N LEU A 352 20.77 -6.84 -0.52
CA LEU A 352 21.90 -7.54 -1.16
C LEU A 352 21.92 -7.27 -2.67
N ALA A 353 23.10 -7.36 -3.28
CA ALA A 353 23.22 -7.32 -4.73
C ALA A 353 22.37 -8.42 -5.39
N GLU A 354 21.90 -8.16 -6.60
CA GLU A 354 21.04 -9.04 -7.40
C GLU A 354 19.67 -9.33 -6.77
N THR A 355 19.28 -8.57 -5.75
CA THR A 355 17.91 -8.59 -5.22
C THR A 355 17.05 -7.50 -5.87
N ALA A 356 15.74 -7.60 -5.64
CA ALA A 356 14.76 -6.68 -6.21
C ALA A 356 13.75 -6.22 -5.16
N TRP A 357 13.43 -4.93 -5.18
CA TRP A 357 12.20 -4.41 -4.58
C TRP A 357 11.16 -4.18 -5.66
N ALA A 358 9.89 -4.11 -5.28
CA ALA A 358 8.85 -3.55 -6.14
C ALA A 358 8.89 -2.03 -5.96
N ILE A 359 8.75 -1.30 -7.07
CA ILE A 359 8.82 0.16 -7.05
C ILE A 359 7.74 0.79 -7.91
N ALA A 360 7.13 1.87 -7.46
CA ALA A 360 6.35 2.74 -8.33
C ALA A 360 6.84 4.18 -8.20
N VAL A 361 6.86 4.90 -9.32
CA VAL A 361 7.16 6.34 -9.35
C VAL A 361 5.99 7.01 -10.04
N GLU A 362 5.15 7.67 -9.25
CA GLU A 362 3.97 8.36 -9.73
C GLU A 362 4.20 9.86 -9.74
N ARG A 363 3.56 10.55 -10.67
CA ARG A 363 3.46 12.01 -10.66
C ARG A 363 1.99 12.41 -10.66
N LYS A 364 1.61 13.23 -9.68
CA LYS A 364 0.29 13.84 -9.59
C LYS A 364 0.43 15.33 -9.91
N VAL A 365 -0.31 15.76 -10.92
CA VAL A 365 -0.38 17.17 -11.32
C VAL A 365 -1.81 17.66 -11.07
N PRO A 366 -2.03 18.72 -10.28
CA PRO A 366 -3.35 19.26 -10.02
C PRO A 366 -4.11 19.55 -11.32
N GLY A 367 -5.36 19.08 -11.40
CA GLY A 367 -6.20 19.27 -12.59
C GLY A 367 -5.94 18.28 -13.75
N PHE A 368 -5.02 17.34 -13.58
CA PHE A 368 -4.81 16.24 -14.53
C PHE A 368 -5.26 14.90 -13.92
N ASP A 369 -5.66 13.96 -14.78
CA ASP A 369 -6.12 12.64 -14.35
C ASP A 369 -5.03 11.87 -13.59
N VAL A 370 -5.45 11.21 -12.52
CA VAL A 370 -4.59 10.33 -11.73
C VAL A 370 -4.46 8.99 -12.47
N VAL A 371 -3.23 8.65 -12.86
CA VAL A 371 -2.92 7.30 -13.36
C VAL A 371 -2.79 6.35 -12.16
N PRO A 372 -3.34 5.12 -12.21
CA PRO A 372 -3.16 4.14 -11.14
C PRO A 372 -1.70 3.75 -10.91
N VAL A 373 -1.38 3.35 -9.67
CA VAL A 373 -0.06 2.87 -9.27
C VAL A 373 0.36 1.66 -10.10
N ALA A 374 1.37 1.86 -10.94
CA ALA A 374 1.99 0.82 -11.73
C ALA A 374 3.36 0.47 -11.14
N PHE A 375 3.39 -0.61 -10.37
CA PHE A 375 4.64 -1.15 -9.84
C PHE A 375 5.48 -1.78 -10.96
N GLY A 376 6.75 -1.40 -11.00
CA GLY A 376 7.86 -2.08 -11.64
C GLY A 376 8.74 -2.79 -10.61
N LEU A 377 9.98 -3.11 -11.00
CA LEU A 377 11.01 -3.65 -10.13
C LEU A 377 12.20 -2.68 -10.04
N LEU A 378 12.74 -2.52 -8.83
CA LEU A 378 14.03 -1.87 -8.58
C LEU A 378 15.07 -2.97 -8.31
N LEU A 379 15.97 -3.20 -9.26
CA LEU A 379 17.05 -4.16 -9.15
C LEU A 379 18.28 -3.51 -8.52
N PHE A 380 18.86 -4.15 -7.50
CA PHE A 380 20.07 -3.68 -6.84
C PHE A 380 21.30 -4.32 -7.47
N GLU A 381 22.19 -3.47 -7.99
CA GLU A 381 23.45 -3.89 -8.61
C GLU A 381 24.57 -4.10 -7.60
#